data_AF-A0A0Q4BHQ8-F1
#
_entry.id   AF-A0A0Q4BHQ8-F1
#
_cell.length_a   1.000
_cell.length_b   1.000
_cell.length_c   1.000
_cell.angle_alpha   90.00
_cell.angle_beta   90.00
_cell.angle_gamma   90.00
#
_symmetry.space_group_name_H-M   'P 1'
#
loop_
_entity.id
_entity.type
_entity.pdbx_description
1 polymer ?
#
loop_
_entity_poly.entity_id
_entity_poly.type
_entity_poly.pdbx_seq_one_letter_code
_entity_poly.pdbx_strand_id
1 'polypeptide(L)'
;MGLDGPVVAENGGIVCHGTEVVELFDITLPRKALELLKANMDVQELFTSRWRRTEVAVERWADMERIKELLDGWELTIERTGFAIHIMNAGDGKGLGVKRWPSSSASTPRRSPPSAIQTTT
;
A
#
# COMPACT_ATOMS: atom_id res chain seq x y z
N MET A 1 19.14 -5.66 -5.03
CA MET A 1 18.50 -4.60 -4.23
C MET A 1 19.10 -4.64 -2.84
N GLY A 2 19.54 -3.49 -2.30
CA GLY A 2 20.21 -3.38 -0.99
C GLY A 2 19.35 -2.64 0.03
N LEU A 3 18.13 -3.12 0.25
CA LEU A 3 17.21 -2.59 1.25
C LEU A 3 16.94 -3.71 2.25
N ASP A 4 17.41 -3.55 3.49
CA ASP A 4 17.22 -4.53 4.58
C ASP A 4 16.06 -4.12 5.51
N GLY A 5 15.47 -2.94 5.32
CA GLY A 5 14.32 -2.44 6.08
C GLY A 5 12.98 -2.84 5.46
N PRO A 6 11.87 -2.68 6.21
CA PRO A 6 10.54 -2.93 5.69
C PRO A 6 10.20 -1.97 4.55
N VAL A 7 9.52 -2.48 3.53
CA VAL A 7 8.97 -1.71 2.41
C VAL A 7 7.52 -1.38 2.73
N VAL A 8 7.18 -0.10 2.71
CA VAL A 8 5.79 0.39 2.87
C VAL A 8 5.23 0.75 1.50
N ALA A 9 4.13 0.12 1.11
CA ALA A 9 3.45 0.26 -0.18
C ALA A 9 1.98 0.68 0.02
N GLU A 10 1.30 0.99 -1.10
CA GLU A 10 -0.13 1.39 -1.14
C GLU A 10 -0.45 2.49 -0.11
N ASN A 11 0.34 3.57 -0.15
CA ASN A 11 0.24 4.70 0.78
C ASN A 11 0.30 4.37 2.26
N GLY A 12 0.76 3.17 2.65
CA GLY A 12 0.78 2.76 4.05
C GLY A 12 -0.04 1.50 4.31
N GLY A 13 -0.91 1.10 3.38
CA GLY A 13 -1.78 -0.06 3.58
C GLY A 13 -1.09 -1.41 3.47
N ILE A 14 0.08 -1.50 2.85
CA ILE A 14 0.89 -2.72 2.83
C ILE A 14 2.27 -2.47 3.45
N VAL A 15 2.69 -3.39 4.32
CA VAL A 15 4.07 -3.48 4.79
C VAL A 15 4.65 -4.84 4.42
N CYS A 16 5.83 -4.85 3.81
CA CYS A 16 6.56 -6.06 3.44
C CYS A 16 7.94 -6.09 4.08
N HIS A 17 8.32 -7.20 4.69
CA HIS A 17 9.67 -7.41 5.23
C HIS A 17 10.10 -8.87 5.01
N GLY A 18 11.21 -9.07 4.29
CA GLY A 18 11.60 -10.39 3.83
C GLY A 18 10.55 -10.99 2.90
N THR A 19 9.91 -12.09 3.32
CA THR A 19 8.82 -12.76 2.58
C THR A 19 7.44 -12.53 3.19
N GLU A 20 7.35 -11.76 4.28
CA GLU A 20 6.10 -11.49 4.97
C GLU A 20 5.45 -10.22 4.41
N VAL A 21 4.16 -10.32 4.09
CA VAL A 21 3.33 -9.21 3.62
C VAL A 21 2.17 -9.04 4.59
N VAL A 22 2.01 -7.83 5.11
CA VAL A 22 0.94 -7.47 6.05
C VAL A 22 0.06 -6.40 5.39
N GLU A 23 -1.22 -6.71 5.25
CA GLU A 23 -2.27 -5.74 4.90
C GLU A 23 -2.80 -5.08 6.16
N LEU A 24 -2.73 -3.75 6.21
CA LEU A 24 -3.19 -2.96 7.36
C LEU A 24 -4.65 -2.50 7.24
N PHE A 25 -5.22 -2.63 6.04
CA PHE A 25 -6.57 -2.20 5.71
C PHE A 25 -7.27 -3.18 4.77
N ASP A 26 -8.59 -3.09 4.72
CA ASP A 26 -9.45 -3.93 3.88
C ASP A 26 -9.90 -3.20 2.61
N ILE A 27 -9.87 -3.87 1.45
CA ILE A 27 -10.20 -3.25 0.16
C ILE A 27 -11.70 -3.12 -0.13
N THR A 28 -12.58 -3.65 0.71
CA THR A 28 -14.02 -3.75 0.42
C THR A 28 -14.65 -2.38 0.24
N LEU A 29 -14.35 -1.41 1.11
CA LEU A 29 -14.96 -0.07 1.02
C LEU A 29 -14.43 0.72 -0.19
N PRO A 30 -13.10 0.79 -0.47
CA PRO A 30 -12.60 1.37 -1.71
C PRO A 30 -13.18 0.74 -3.00
N ARG A 31 -13.39 -0.58 -3.02
CA ARG A 31 -14.02 -1.25 -4.18
C ARG A 31 -15.47 -0.84 -4.35
N LYS A 32 -16.25 -0.81 -3.27
CA LYS A 32 -17.64 -0.33 -3.32
C LYS A 32 -17.72 1.12 -3.82
N ALA A 33 -16.80 1.98 -3.39
CA ALA A 33 -16.70 3.34 -3.88
C ALA A 33 -16.44 3.38 -5.39
N LEU A 34 -15.51 2.56 -5.89
CA LEU A 34 -15.23 2.48 -7.33
C LEU A 34 -16.47 2.07 -8.13
N GLU A 35 -17.24 1.09 -7.66
CA GLU A 35 -18.47 0.67 -8.34
C GLU A 35 -19.51 1.80 -8.38
N LEU A 36 -19.67 2.55 -7.29
CA LEU A 36 -20.53 3.74 -7.26
C LEU A 36 -20.06 4.79 -8.27
N LEU A 37 -18.76 5.07 -8.31
CA LEU A 37 -18.20 6.05 -9.24
C LEU A 37 -18.41 5.62 -10.70
N LYS A 38 -18.10 4.36 -11.05
CA LYS A 38 -18.32 3.82 -12.41
C LYS A 38 -19.79 3.87 -12.85
N ALA A 39 -20.72 3.80 -11.90
CA ALA A 39 -22.15 3.92 -12.19
C ALA A 39 -22.62 5.37 -12.42
N ASN A 40 -21.86 6.38 -11.98
CA ASN A 40 -22.32 7.78 -11.91
C ASN A 40 -21.42 8.79 -12.65
N MET A 41 -20.24 8.38 -13.12
CA MET A 41 -19.34 9.21 -13.90
C MET A 41 -18.40 8.35 -14.76
N ASP A 42 -17.81 8.97 -15.80
CA ASP A 42 -16.72 8.33 -16.52
C ASP A 42 -15.45 8.37 -15.65
N VAL A 43 -15.05 7.19 -15.18
CA VAL A 43 -13.86 7.00 -14.37
C VAL A 43 -13.21 5.68 -14.74
N GLN A 44 -11.89 5.72 -14.91
CA GLN A 44 -11.10 4.56 -15.28
C GLN A 44 -10.15 4.19 -14.14
N GLU A 45 -10.17 2.91 -13.79
CA GLU A 45 -9.24 2.33 -12.82
C GLU A 45 -7.88 2.11 -13.47
N LEU A 46 -6.80 2.37 -12.75
CA LEU A 46 -5.45 2.15 -13.27
C LEU A 46 -5.15 0.66 -13.47
N PHE A 47 -4.37 0.35 -14.50
CA PHE A 47 -3.87 -1.00 -14.78
C PHE A 47 -3.17 -1.64 -13.56
N THR A 48 -2.44 -0.84 -12.79
CA THR A 48 -1.73 -1.30 -11.58
C THR A 48 -2.64 -1.80 -10.48
N SER A 49 -3.94 -1.48 -10.53
CA SER A 49 -4.90 -1.89 -9.50
C SER A 49 -5.15 -3.40 -9.46
N ARG A 50 -4.66 -4.15 -10.45
CA ARG A 50 -4.61 -5.62 -10.42
C ARG A 50 -3.79 -6.20 -9.27
N TRP A 51 -2.82 -5.43 -8.75
CA TRP A 51 -1.96 -5.85 -7.65
C TRP A 51 -2.27 -5.14 -6.34
N ARG A 52 -3.23 -4.21 -6.34
CA ARG A 52 -3.60 -3.45 -5.16
C ARG A 52 -4.49 -4.26 -4.25
N ARG A 53 -4.16 -4.30 -2.96
CA ARG A 53 -4.90 -5.08 -1.96
C ARG A 53 -5.52 -4.23 -0.85
N THR A 54 -5.22 -2.94 -0.76
CA THR A 54 -5.80 -2.06 0.27
C THR A 54 -6.41 -0.78 -0.26
N GLU A 55 -6.05 -0.35 -1.48
CA GLU A 55 -6.60 0.87 -2.09
C GLU A 55 -7.10 0.67 -3.53
N VAL A 56 -7.92 1.60 -3.99
CA VAL A 56 -8.24 1.76 -5.41
C VAL A 56 -7.52 3.00 -5.95
N ALA A 57 -7.01 2.91 -7.17
CA ALA A 57 -6.45 4.06 -7.87
C ALA A 57 -7.12 4.24 -9.22
N VAL A 58 -7.57 5.47 -9.50
CA VAL A 58 -8.16 5.89 -10.77
C VAL A 58 -7.28 6.93 -11.46
N GLU A 59 -7.55 7.19 -12.73
CA GLU A 59 -6.78 8.15 -13.52
C GLU A 59 -6.69 9.53 -12.86
N ARG A 60 -5.49 10.13 -12.90
CA ARG A 60 -5.22 11.45 -12.27
C ARG A 60 -6.10 12.59 -12.77
N TRP A 61 -6.66 12.45 -13.98
CA TRP A 61 -7.44 13.48 -14.65
C TRP A 61 -8.93 13.37 -14.40
N ALA A 62 -9.39 12.31 -13.70
CA ALA A 62 -10.79 12.20 -13.32
C ALA A 62 -11.21 13.40 -12.43
N ASP A 63 -12.48 13.79 -12.56
CA ASP A 63 -13.06 14.94 -11.86
C ASP A 63 -13.05 14.71 -10.34
N MET A 64 -12.15 15.43 -9.63
CA MET A 64 -11.90 15.21 -8.20
C MET A 64 -13.05 15.75 -7.37
N GLU A 65 -13.57 16.91 -7.76
CA GLU A 65 -14.70 17.56 -7.13
C GLU A 65 -15.91 16.63 -7.20
N ARG A 66 -16.19 16.07 -8.38
CA ARG A 66 -17.29 15.12 -8.55
C ARG A 66 -17.10 13.82 -7.77
N ILE A 67 -15.89 13.28 -7.72
CA ILE A 67 -15.56 12.10 -6.90
C ILE A 67 -15.87 12.37 -5.42
N LYS A 68 -15.45 13.53 -4.91
CA LYS A 68 -15.70 13.91 -3.51
C LYS A 68 -17.19 14.09 -3.23
N GLU A 69 -17.93 14.71 -4.13
CA GLU A 69 -19.39 14.83 -4.00
C GLU A 69 -20.10 13.48 -3.94
N LEU A 70 -19.75 12.55 -4.83
CA LEU A 70 -20.38 11.23 -4.90
C LEU A 70 -20.05 10.34 -3.69
N LEU A 71 -18.89 10.56 -3.08
CA LEU A 71 -18.41 9.80 -1.92
C LEU A 71 -18.54 10.58 -0.60
N ASP A 72 -19.32 11.67 -0.59
CA ASP A 72 -19.56 12.43 0.62
C ASP A 72 -20.21 11.54 1.71
N GLY A 73 -19.73 11.67 2.94
CA GLY A 73 -20.15 10.85 4.08
C GLY A 73 -19.60 9.41 4.11
N TRP A 74 -18.76 9.00 3.15
CA TRP A 74 -18.05 7.72 3.24
C TRP A 74 -16.80 7.86 4.12
N GLU A 75 -16.50 6.83 4.90
CA GLU A 75 -15.27 6.73 5.72
C GLU A 75 -14.03 6.40 4.84
N LEU A 76 -13.73 7.29 3.90
CA LEU A 76 -12.67 7.16 2.90
C LEU A 76 -11.73 8.38 2.93
N THR A 77 -10.49 8.16 2.53
CA THR A 77 -9.52 9.20 2.23
C THR A 77 -9.27 9.23 0.73
N ILE A 78 -9.41 10.42 0.12
CA ILE A 78 -9.32 10.62 -1.33
C ILE A 78 -8.19 11.62 -1.61
N GLU A 79 -7.12 11.15 -2.26
CA GLU A 79 -5.91 11.95 -2.50
C GLU A 79 -5.51 11.94 -3.97
N ARG A 80 -5.23 13.13 -4.54
CA ARG A 80 -4.62 13.25 -5.87
C ARG A 80 -3.11 13.37 -5.74
N THR A 81 -2.39 12.47 -6.41
CA THR A 81 -0.93 12.53 -6.59
C THR A 81 -0.58 12.90 -8.02
N GLY A 82 0.72 12.95 -8.35
CA GLY A 82 1.18 13.16 -9.72
C GLY A 82 0.79 12.06 -10.70
N PHE A 83 0.32 10.89 -10.23
CA PHE A 83 0.08 9.72 -11.06
C PHE A 83 -1.37 9.22 -11.03
N ALA A 84 -2.09 9.42 -9.93
CA ALA A 84 -3.43 8.87 -9.74
C ALA A 84 -4.27 9.70 -8.77
N ILE A 85 -5.57 9.41 -8.75
CA ILE A 85 -6.41 9.68 -7.57
C ILE A 85 -6.55 8.37 -6.81
N HIS A 86 -6.16 8.40 -5.54
CA HIS A 86 -6.19 7.25 -4.62
C HIS A 86 -7.45 7.35 -3.77
N ILE A 87 -8.14 6.22 -3.64
CA ILE A 87 -9.32 6.05 -2.78
C ILE A 87 -8.95 4.95 -1.78
N MET A 88 -8.82 5.35 -0.52
CA MET A 88 -8.30 4.54 0.57
C MET A 88 -9.28 4.57 1.74
N ASN A 89 -9.18 3.64 2.69
CA ASN A 89 -9.93 3.77 3.94
C ASN A 89 -9.51 5.00 4.73
N ALA A 90 -10.42 5.57 5.52
CA ALA A 90 -10.08 6.64 6.44
C ALA A 90 -8.95 6.20 7.40
N GLY A 91 -7.94 7.06 7.57
CA GLY A 91 -6.77 6.77 8.40
C GLY A 91 -5.68 5.94 7.72
N ASP A 92 -5.86 5.54 6.45
CA ASP A 92 -4.77 5.06 5.61
C ASP A 92 -3.78 6.20 5.33
N GLY A 93 -2.49 5.89 5.32
CA GLY A 93 -1.45 6.90 5.23
C GLY A 93 -0.06 6.42 5.63
N LYS A 94 0.97 7.01 5.01
CA LYS A 94 2.35 6.48 5.01
C LYS A 94 2.94 6.39 6.41
N GLY A 95 2.54 7.31 7.30
CA GLY A 95 2.98 7.32 8.70
C GLY A 95 2.48 6.11 9.51
N LEU A 96 1.30 5.55 9.16
CA LEU A 96 0.77 4.38 9.85
C LEU A 96 1.56 3.12 9.49
N GLY A 97 1.90 2.93 8.20
CA GLY A 97 2.71 1.80 7.75
C GLY A 97 4.08 1.75 8.45
N VAL A 98 4.71 2.91 8.66
CA VAL A 98 5.96 3.02 9.42
C VAL A 98 5.76 2.73 10.91
N LYS A 99 4.67 3.19 11.52
CA LYS A 99 4.43 3.07 12.97
C LYS A 99 3.93 1.69 13.39
N ARG A 100 3.16 1.00 12.53
CA ARG A 100 2.55 -0.30 12.84
C ARG A 100 3.50 -1.47 12.66
N TRP A 101 4.62 -1.31 11.97
CA TRP A 101 5.63 -2.36 11.91
C TRP A 101 6.28 -2.54 13.29
N PRO A 102 6.12 -3.69 13.97
CA PRO A 102 6.80 -3.93 15.23
C PRO A 102 8.30 -4.08 14.93
N SER A 103 9.13 -3.18 15.46
CA SER A 103 10.59 -3.25 15.38
C SER A 103 11.19 -4.52 15.98
N SER A 104 10.38 -5.37 16.63
CA SER A 104 10.80 -6.59 17.33
C SER A 104 11.10 -7.80 16.43
N SER A 105 10.89 -7.72 15.12
CA SER A 105 11.30 -8.78 14.17
C SER A 105 12.69 -8.58 13.57
N ALA A 106 13.40 -7.49 13.94
CA ALA A 106 14.79 -7.25 13.57
C ALA A 106 15.76 -8.08 14.43
N SER A 107 15.67 -9.40 14.38
CA SER A 107 16.73 -10.25 14.94
C SER A 107 16.84 -11.59 14.21
N THR A 108 17.75 -11.66 13.24
CA THR A 108 18.82 -12.68 13.23
C THR A 108 19.98 -12.11 12.39
N PRO A 109 21.16 -11.85 12.98
CA PRO A 109 22.33 -11.50 12.18
C PRO A 109 22.68 -12.68 11.28
N ARG A 110 22.98 -12.43 10.00
CA ARG A 110 23.59 -13.43 9.11
C ARG A 110 24.77 -14.07 9.86
N ARG A 111 24.69 -15.37 10.14
CA ARG A 111 25.85 -16.12 10.64
C ARG A 111 26.97 -15.99 9.61
N SER A 112 28.14 -15.53 10.07
CA SER A 112 29.38 -15.55 9.29
C SER A 112 29.63 -16.98 8.78
N PRO A 113 30.16 -17.17 7.56
CA PRO A 113 30.50 -18.50 7.08
C PRO A 113 31.56 -19.13 8.02
N PRO A 114 31.53 -20.46 8.24
CA PRO A 114 32.55 -21.11 9.06
C PRO A 114 33.93 -20.90 8.43
N SER A 115 34.91 -20.53 9.26
CA SER A 115 36.31 -20.37 8.86
C SER A 115 36.81 -21.64 8.19
N ALA A 116 37.47 -21.48 7.05
CA ALA A 116 38.13 -22.57 6.33
C ALA A 116 39.08 -23.33 7.27
N ILE A 117 39.00 -24.66 7.18
CA ILE A 117 39.85 -25.63 7.87
C ILE A 117 41.31 -25.33 7.47
N GLN A 118 42.16 -25.05 8.45
CA GLN A 118 43.62 -25.09 8.25
C GLN A 118 44.05 -26.55 8.25
N THR A 119 44.35 -27.10 7.07
CA THR A 119 45.11 -28.33 6.93
C THR A 119 46.60 -27.98 7.03
N THR A 120 47.20 -28.22 8.20
CA THR A 120 48.66 -28.33 8.34
C THR A 120 49.11 -29.69 7.82
N THR A 121 50.10 -29.69 6.92
CA THR A 121 50.99 -30.82 6.63
C THR A 121 52.37 -30.45 7.15
#